data_AF-A0A839K1L6-F1
#
_entry.id   AF-A0A839K1L6-F1
#
_cell.length_a   1.000
_cell.length_b   1.000
_cell.length_c   1.000
_cell.angle_alpha   90.00
_cell.angle_beta   90.00
_cell.angle_gamma   90.00
#
_symmetry.space_group_name_H-M   'P 1'
#
loop_
_entity.id
_entity.type
_entity.pdbx_description
1 polymer ?
#
loop_
_entity_poly.entity_id
_entity_poly.type
_entity_poly.pdbx_seq_one_letter_code
_entity_poly.pdbx_strand_id
1 'polypeptide(L)'
;MGFSYGELRDIYYKHHDNEVIKNLFFFIRACNYYYVADILEDESSRKSGKKEAAKIDPNYDGPYAKEVVTFAKNLLGDSYSELSKIAIKEEENYWNLTIEEKKDIVEYIDDNYLDINYNVLCQEIADKYGISEEHVALIEIDVDEFYTLEEENKDDYKDYYKDDNKLDDITDNDYTSPYIDYDATLEYGSGSVVIANSKNDLDNFLKSVDQGHTAAIENMVNKGLIAYVSRGTKVAIMEEKITVTKVLILEGLYEGVEAWTIREAVKEK
;
A
#
# COMPACT_ATOMS: atom_id res chain seq x y z
N MET A 1 -12.03 20.59 -4.90
CA MET A 1 -12.10 19.33 -5.65
C MET A 1 -11.14 18.39 -4.96
N GLY A 2 -11.64 17.35 -4.29
CA GLY A 2 -10.79 16.34 -3.65
C GLY A 2 -10.82 15.09 -4.50
N PHE A 3 -9.72 14.81 -5.19
CA PHE A 3 -9.49 13.46 -5.70
C PHE A 3 -9.12 12.57 -4.52
N SER A 4 -9.57 11.31 -4.53
CA SER A 4 -9.03 10.32 -3.60
C SER A 4 -7.54 10.06 -3.94
N TYR A 5 -6.76 9.67 -2.94
CA TYR A 5 -5.33 9.38 -3.13
C TYR A 5 -5.09 8.30 -4.20
N GLY A 6 -5.97 7.30 -4.28
CA GLY A 6 -5.92 6.24 -5.30
C GLY A 6 -6.08 6.80 -6.72
N GLU A 7 -7.08 7.65 -6.95
CA GLU A 7 -7.30 8.25 -8.27
C GLU A 7 -6.13 9.12 -8.74
N LEU A 8 -5.51 9.88 -7.82
CA LEU A 8 -4.32 10.69 -8.13
C LEU A 8 -3.11 9.84 -8.47
N ARG A 9 -2.92 8.73 -7.75
CA ARG A 9 -1.84 7.77 -8.01
C ARG A 9 -2.02 7.14 -9.39
N ASP A 10 -3.20 6.63 -9.71
CA ASP A 10 -3.44 5.95 -10.98
C ASP A 10 -3.25 6.89 -12.19
N ILE A 11 -3.63 8.18 -12.05
CA ILE A 11 -3.38 9.20 -13.07
C ILE A 11 -1.87 9.46 -13.23
N TYR A 12 -1.13 9.53 -12.12
CA TYR A 12 0.32 9.73 -12.16
C TYR A 12 1.03 8.57 -12.85
N TYR A 13 0.74 7.31 -12.49
CA TYR A 13 1.41 6.15 -13.09
C TYR A 13 1.17 6.04 -14.60
N LYS A 14 -0.06 6.34 -15.07
CA LYS A 14 -0.41 6.35 -16.51
C LYS A 14 0.23 7.50 -17.30
N HIS A 15 0.65 8.57 -16.62
CA HIS A 15 1.11 9.80 -17.25
C HIS A 15 2.34 10.39 -16.55
N HIS A 16 3.25 9.54 -16.07
CA HIS A 16 4.40 9.96 -15.26
C HIS A 16 5.38 10.87 -16.03
N ASP A 17 5.42 10.75 -17.36
CA ASP A 17 6.18 11.61 -18.26
C ASP A 17 5.60 13.04 -18.39
N ASN A 18 4.35 13.25 -17.98
CA ASN A 18 3.73 14.56 -18.05
C ASN A 18 4.19 15.43 -16.87
N GLU A 19 4.96 16.47 -17.16
CA GLU A 19 5.54 17.37 -16.16
C GLU A 19 4.50 18.03 -15.26
N VAL A 20 3.31 18.36 -15.76
CA VAL A 20 2.22 18.95 -14.96
C VAL A 20 1.68 17.93 -13.97
N ILE A 21 1.37 16.72 -14.43
CA ILE A 21 0.84 15.65 -13.57
C ILE A 21 1.86 15.27 -12.50
N LYS A 22 3.13 15.09 -12.90
CA LYS A 22 4.24 14.75 -11.99
C LYS A 22 4.41 15.79 -10.87
N ASN A 23 4.53 17.08 -11.22
CA ASN A 23 4.75 18.13 -10.22
C ASN A 23 3.55 18.33 -9.30
N LEU A 24 2.32 18.25 -9.82
CA LEU A 24 1.11 18.36 -9.01
C LEU A 24 0.92 17.16 -8.08
N PHE A 25 1.26 15.95 -8.55
CA PHE A 25 1.21 14.73 -7.73
C PHE A 25 2.13 14.85 -6.51
N PHE A 26 3.40 15.19 -6.72
CA PHE A 26 4.36 15.35 -5.61
C PHE A 26 4.00 16.49 -4.66
N PHE A 27 3.49 17.61 -5.20
CA PHE A 27 2.95 18.70 -4.37
C PHE A 27 1.81 18.24 -3.46
N ILE A 28 0.82 17.53 -4.00
CA ILE A 28 -0.32 17.04 -3.23
C ILE A 28 0.13 16.00 -2.20
N ARG A 29 1.03 15.07 -2.57
CA ARG A 29 1.57 14.08 -1.62
C ARG A 29 2.31 14.75 -0.47
N ALA A 30 3.18 15.71 -0.77
CA ALA A 30 3.89 16.44 0.26
C ALA A 30 2.92 17.21 1.19
N CYS A 31 1.89 17.85 0.64
CA CYS A 31 0.85 18.50 1.42
C CYS A 31 0.09 17.53 2.34
N ASN A 32 -0.28 16.34 1.84
CA ASN A 32 -0.95 15.32 2.63
C ASN A 32 -0.08 14.82 3.79
N TYR A 33 1.21 14.58 3.54
CA TYR A 33 2.14 14.19 4.61
C TYR A 33 2.27 15.28 5.69
N TYR A 34 2.32 16.56 5.31
CA TYR A 34 2.36 17.65 6.29
C TYR A 34 1.04 17.82 7.04
N TYR A 35 -0.09 17.61 6.38
CA TYR A 35 -1.39 17.60 7.06
C TYR A 35 -1.47 16.51 8.13
N VAL A 36 -1.03 15.29 7.79
CA VAL A 36 -0.97 14.17 8.75
C VAL A 36 0.01 14.49 9.89
N ALA A 37 1.20 15.01 9.56
CA ALA A 37 2.21 15.37 10.54
C ALA A 37 1.76 16.45 11.52
N ASP A 38 0.98 17.44 11.06
CA ASP A 38 0.47 18.51 11.91
C ASP A 38 -0.67 18.03 12.82
N ILE A 39 -1.47 17.05 12.38
CA ILE A 39 -2.55 16.46 13.20
C ILE A 39 -2.01 15.48 14.24
N LEU A 40 -1.05 14.66 13.85
CA LEU A 40 -0.54 13.56 14.67
C LEU A 40 0.77 13.88 15.40
N GLU A 41 1.32 15.08 15.19
CA GLU A 41 2.66 15.47 15.66
C GLU A 41 3.75 14.46 15.21
N ASP A 42 3.59 13.91 14.00
CA ASP A 42 4.43 12.84 13.47
C ASP A 42 5.62 13.37 12.64
N GLU A 43 6.81 13.30 13.22
CA GLU A 43 8.06 13.70 12.58
C GLU A 43 8.41 12.81 11.38
N SER A 44 7.95 11.54 11.37
CA SER A 44 8.15 10.62 10.24
C SER A 44 7.41 11.14 9.00
N SER A 45 6.13 11.51 9.16
CA SER A 45 5.35 12.14 8.11
C SER A 45 5.97 13.46 7.62
N ARG A 46 6.56 14.29 8.51
CA ARG A 46 7.30 15.49 8.05
C ARG A 46 8.49 15.13 7.16
N LYS A 47 9.23 14.06 7.50
CA LYS A 47 10.36 13.57 6.71
C LYS A 47 9.90 13.08 5.33
N SER A 48 8.82 12.30 5.26
CA SER A 48 8.25 11.85 3.99
C SER A 48 7.73 13.01 3.14
N GLY A 49 7.08 14.00 3.75
CA GLY A 49 6.64 15.21 3.06
C GLY A 49 7.80 16.00 2.43
N LYS A 50 8.97 16.06 3.10
CA LYS A 50 10.18 16.68 2.52
C LYS A 50 10.74 15.87 1.35
N LYS A 51 10.74 14.54 1.43
CA LYS A 51 11.18 13.68 0.32
C LYS A 51 10.30 13.90 -0.92
N GLU A 52 8.98 13.90 -0.75
CA GLU A 52 8.05 14.15 -1.86
C GLU A 52 8.20 15.57 -2.42
N ALA A 53 8.38 16.58 -1.55
CA ALA A 53 8.62 17.94 -2.01
C ALA A 53 9.93 18.08 -2.82
N ALA A 54 10.94 17.25 -2.55
CA ALA A 54 12.19 17.26 -3.32
C ALA A 54 11.96 16.82 -4.76
N LYS A 55 10.99 15.95 -5.04
CA LYS A 55 10.68 15.46 -6.39
C LYS A 55 10.03 16.52 -7.30
N ILE A 56 9.66 17.69 -6.76
CA ILE A 56 9.12 18.83 -7.52
C ILE A 56 10.26 19.55 -8.25
N ASP A 57 10.15 19.73 -9.56
CA ASP A 57 11.15 20.43 -10.38
C ASP A 57 11.23 21.93 -10.00
N PRO A 58 12.41 22.45 -9.59
CA PRO A 58 12.58 23.85 -9.23
C PRO A 58 12.33 24.82 -10.39
N ASN A 59 12.38 24.34 -11.64
CA ASN A 59 12.15 25.11 -12.85
C ASN A 59 10.74 24.89 -13.44
N TYR A 60 9.87 24.14 -12.75
CA TYR A 60 8.50 23.93 -13.19
C TYR A 60 7.79 25.28 -13.42
N ASP A 61 7.28 25.48 -14.64
CA ASP A 61 6.64 26.72 -15.09
C ASP A 61 5.17 26.53 -15.49
N GLY A 62 4.62 25.33 -15.25
CA GLY A 62 3.24 24.98 -15.57
C GLY A 62 2.19 25.57 -14.61
N PRO A 63 0.93 25.07 -14.66
CA PRO A 63 -0.13 25.52 -13.77
C PRO A 63 0.25 25.44 -12.30
N TYR A 64 -0.05 26.51 -11.56
CA TYR A 64 0.27 26.65 -10.12
C TYR A 64 1.76 26.59 -9.78
N ALA A 65 2.66 26.78 -10.76
CA ALA A 65 4.11 26.73 -10.56
C ALA A 65 4.59 27.61 -9.41
N LYS A 66 4.05 28.83 -9.28
CA LYS A 66 4.41 29.74 -8.19
C LYS A 66 4.12 29.11 -6.83
N GLU A 67 2.93 28.55 -6.64
CA GLU A 67 2.51 27.91 -5.39
C GLU A 67 3.32 26.64 -5.12
N VAL A 68 3.43 25.76 -6.13
CA VAL A 68 4.10 24.45 -6.05
C VAL A 68 5.59 24.61 -5.73
N VAL A 69 6.31 25.43 -6.50
CA VAL A 69 7.76 25.65 -6.32
C VAL A 69 8.04 26.44 -5.04
N THR A 70 7.20 27.42 -4.68
CA THR A 70 7.36 28.16 -3.42
C THR A 70 7.16 27.25 -2.22
N PHE A 71 6.18 26.34 -2.27
CA PHE A 71 5.97 25.35 -1.22
C PHE A 71 7.21 24.48 -1.00
N ALA A 72 7.75 23.88 -2.07
CA ALA A 72 8.95 23.04 -1.99
C ALA A 72 10.16 23.83 -1.45
N LYS A 73 10.36 25.05 -1.96
CA LYS A 73 11.43 25.94 -1.50
C LYS A 73 11.29 26.32 -0.03
N ASN A 74 10.09 26.57 0.47
CA ASN A 74 9.88 26.90 1.88
C ASN A 74 10.18 25.71 2.79
N LEU A 75 9.90 24.49 2.35
CA LEU A 75 10.15 23.28 3.13
C LEU A 75 11.61 22.84 3.14
N LEU A 76 12.30 22.99 2.00
CA LEU A 76 13.64 22.46 1.77
C LEU A 76 14.74 23.52 1.89
N GLY A 77 14.36 24.80 1.88
CA GLY A 77 15.29 25.92 1.98
C GLY A 77 16.33 25.95 0.86
N ASP A 78 17.55 26.31 1.22
CA ASP A 78 18.65 26.49 0.26
C ASP A 78 19.10 25.18 -0.41
N SER A 79 18.83 24.03 0.23
CA SER A 79 19.16 22.70 -0.31
C SER A 79 18.20 22.22 -1.39
N TYR A 80 17.11 22.94 -1.67
CA TYR A 80 16.06 22.49 -2.58
C TYR A 80 16.60 22.08 -3.97
N SER A 81 17.43 22.93 -4.59
CA SER A 81 17.94 22.65 -5.94
C SER A 81 18.86 21.42 -6.01
N GLU A 82 19.55 21.06 -4.93
CA GLU A 82 20.43 19.90 -4.87
C GLU A 82 19.63 18.63 -4.59
N LEU A 83 18.75 18.67 -3.57
CA LEU A 83 17.86 17.57 -3.22
C LEU A 83 16.94 17.19 -4.39
N SER A 84 16.46 18.18 -5.14
CA SER A 84 15.59 17.93 -6.26
C SER A 84 16.28 17.25 -7.44
N LYS A 85 17.55 17.61 -7.72
CA LYS A 85 18.34 16.91 -8.74
C LYS A 85 18.52 15.43 -8.41
N ILE A 86 18.75 15.11 -7.13
CA ILE A 86 18.87 13.72 -6.67
C ILE A 86 17.52 13.00 -6.82
N ALA A 87 16.45 13.57 -6.29
CA ALA A 87 15.12 12.96 -6.31
C ALA A 87 14.58 12.74 -7.73
N ILE A 88 14.77 13.72 -8.64
CA ILE A 88 14.40 13.58 -10.05
C ILE A 88 15.20 12.46 -10.72
N LYS A 89 16.51 12.35 -10.41
CA LYS A 89 17.35 11.29 -10.96
C LYS A 89 16.92 9.90 -10.47
N GLU A 90 16.54 9.78 -9.20
CA GLU A 90 16.02 8.54 -8.62
C GLU A 90 14.69 8.12 -9.26
N GLU A 91 13.80 9.07 -9.55
CA GLU A 91 12.53 8.84 -10.27
C GLU A 91 12.79 8.40 -11.72
N GLU A 92 13.66 9.10 -12.44
CA GLU A 92 14.06 8.70 -13.80
C GLU A 92 14.64 7.29 -13.82
N ASN A 93 15.49 6.94 -12.86
CA ASN A 93 16.08 5.61 -12.79
C ASN A 93 15.02 4.55 -12.55
N TYR A 94 14.06 4.79 -11.65
CA TYR A 94 12.94 3.87 -11.37
C TYR A 94 12.08 3.60 -12.61
N TRP A 95 11.69 4.64 -13.34
CA TRP A 95 10.88 4.48 -14.56
C TRP A 95 11.64 3.83 -15.71
N ASN A 96 12.98 3.91 -15.71
CA ASN A 96 13.84 3.25 -16.70
C ASN A 96 14.15 1.77 -16.38
N LEU A 97 13.79 1.27 -15.19
CA LEU A 97 13.95 -0.15 -14.87
C LEU A 97 13.07 -1.00 -15.77
N THR A 98 13.67 -2.01 -16.38
CA THR A 98 12.95 -3.05 -17.11
C THR A 98 12.13 -3.92 -16.17
N ILE A 99 11.11 -4.61 -16.71
CA ILE A 99 10.31 -5.57 -15.94
C ILE A 99 11.20 -6.67 -15.34
N GLU A 100 12.19 -7.15 -16.09
CA GLU A 100 13.12 -8.18 -15.60
C GLU A 100 14.00 -7.67 -14.46
N GLU A 101 14.49 -6.43 -14.52
CA GLU A 101 15.22 -5.84 -13.39
C GLU A 101 14.33 -5.67 -12.14
N LYS A 102 13.05 -5.34 -12.33
CA LYS A 102 12.09 -5.26 -11.22
C LYS A 102 11.83 -6.63 -10.60
N LYS A 103 11.74 -7.70 -11.40
CA LYS A 103 11.64 -9.08 -10.90
C LYS A 103 12.92 -9.52 -10.17
N ASP A 104 14.09 -9.24 -10.75
CA ASP A 104 15.38 -9.54 -10.10
C ASP A 104 15.48 -8.88 -8.72
N ILE A 105 14.94 -7.67 -8.56
CA ILE A 105 14.85 -6.97 -7.28
C ILE A 105 13.95 -7.74 -6.30
N VAL A 106 12.76 -8.16 -6.73
CA VAL A 106 11.82 -8.93 -5.91
C VAL A 106 12.43 -10.26 -5.48
N GLU A 107 12.98 -11.04 -6.41
CA GLU A 107 13.62 -12.32 -6.13
C GLU A 107 14.80 -12.15 -5.17
N TYR A 108 15.60 -11.09 -5.35
CA TYR A 108 16.69 -10.78 -4.43
C TYR A 108 16.20 -10.44 -3.03
N ILE A 109 15.07 -9.74 -2.90
CA ILE A 109 14.43 -9.49 -1.60
C ILE A 109 13.99 -10.80 -0.97
N ASP A 110 13.25 -11.64 -1.70
CA ASP A 110 12.71 -12.91 -1.23
C ASP A 110 13.79 -13.92 -0.83
N ASP A 111 14.92 -13.93 -1.53
CA ASP A 111 16.03 -14.83 -1.21
C ASP A 111 16.81 -14.39 0.05
N ASN A 112 16.77 -13.11 0.42
CA ASN A 112 17.66 -12.54 1.45
C ASN A 112 16.93 -11.97 2.67
N TYR A 113 15.60 -11.82 2.67
CA TYR A 113 14.88 -11.14 3.75
C TYR A 113 14.94 -11.84 5.12
N LEU A 114 15.24 -13.14 5.16
CA LEU A 114 15.41 -13.89 6.41
C LEU A 114 16.80 -13.72 7.01
N ASP A 115 17.80 -13.42 6.19
CA ASP A 115 19.22 -13.40 6.57
C ASP A 115 19.76 -11.98 6.75
N ILE A 116 19.16 -10.99 6.06
CA ILE A 116 19.58 -9.59 6.07
C ILE A 116 18.45 -8.72 6.62
N ASN A 117 18.81 -7.69 7.39
CA ASN A 117 17.85 -6.68 7.83
C ASN A 117 17.23 -5.99 6.60
N TYR A 118 15.90 -6.00 6.51
CA TYR A 118 15.17 -5.47 5.35
C TYR A 118 15.52 -4.02 4.98
N ASN A 119 15.78 -3.14 5.95
CA ASN A 119 16.19 -1.76 5.65
C ASN A 119 17.58 -1.69 5.03
N VAL A 120 18.49 -2.57 5.46
CA VAL A 120 19.83 -2.70 4.84
C VAL A 120 19.69 -3.22 3.41
N LEU A 121 18.84 -4.23 3.21
CA LEU A 121 18.57 -4.80 1.90
C LEU A 121 17.96 -3.76 0.93
N CYS A 122 16.97 -2.99 1.38
CA CYS A 122 16.38 -1.92 0.60
C CYS A 122 17.39 -0.84 0.25
N GLN A 123 18.27 -0.45 1.18
CA GLN A 123 19.32 0.52 0.92
C GLN A 123 20.34 -0.02 -0.10
N GLU A 124 20.75 -1.29 0.00
CA GLU A 124 21.69 -1.91 -0.95
C GLU A 124 21.11 -1.93 -2.38
N ILE A 125 19.83 -2.26 -2.51
CA ILE A 125 19.13 -2.24 -3.80
C ILE A 125 18.99 -0.80 -4.31
N ALA A 126 18.56 0.13 -3.44
CA ALA A 126 18.45 1.55 -3.76
C ALA A 126 19.77 2.11 -4.31
N ASP A 127 20.88 1.83 -3.63
CA ASP A 127 22.22 2.24 -4.04
C ASP A 127 22.65 1.59 -5.37
N LYS A 128 22.35 0.30 -5.56
CA LYS A 128 22.70 -0.46 -6.78
C LYS A 128 22.01 0.10 -8.02
N TYR A 129 20.72 0.43 -7.93
CA TYR A 129 19.92 0.89 -9.06
C TYR A 129 19.81 2.43 -9.13
N GLY A 130 20.36 3.14 -8.14
CA GLY A 130 20.25 4.59 -8.04
C GLY A 130 18.80 5.06 -7.91
N ILE A 131 17.98 4.31 -7.18
CA ILE A 131 16.57 4.60 -6.89
C ILE A 131 16.39 4.84 -5.38
N SER A 132 15.23 5.29 -4.95
CA SER A 132 14.92 5.46 -3.52
C SER A 132 14.50 4.13 -2.87
N GLU A 133 14.68 3.99 -1.55
CA GLU A 133 14.12 2.86 -0.77
C GLU A 133 12.59 2.75 -0.94
N GLU A 134 11.89 3.86 -1.18
CA GLU A 134 10.45 3.87 -1.45
C GLU A 134 10.13 3.26 -2.82
N HIS A 135 10.99 3.45 -3.83
CA HIS A 135 10.85 2.76 -5.12
C HIS A 135 11.08 1.26 -4.97
N VAL A 136 12.02 0.82 -4.13
CA VAL A 136 12.22 -0.60 -3.83
C VAL A 136 10.95 -1.20 -3.21
N ALA A 137 10.37 -0.52 -2.21
CA ALA A 137 9.12 -0.96 -1.60
C ALA A 137 7.94 -0.99 -2.59
N LEU A 138 7.85 -0.03 -3.51
CA LEU A 138 6.83 -0.04 -4.55
C LEU A 138 7.00 -1.23 -5.52
N ILE A 139 8.24 -1.54 -5.92
CA ILE A 139 8.52 -2.72 -6.75
C ILE A 139 8.08 -4.02 -6.05
N GLU A 140 8.30 -4.13 -4.74
CA GLU A 140 7.87 -5.30 -3.98
C GLU A 140 6.33 -5.40 -3.89
N ILE A 141 5.64 -4.27 -3.74
CA ILE A 141 4.17 -4.23 -3.64
C ILE A 141 3.49 -4.49 -4.99
N ASP A 142 4.06 -3.98 -6.08
CA ASP A 142 3.51 -4.08 -7.44
C ASP A 142 3.86 -5.41 -8.14
N VAL A 143 4.34 -6.42 -7.38
CA VAL A 143 4.72 -7.76 -7.86
C VAL A 143 3.67 -8.37 -8.79
N ASP A 144 2.40 -8.36 -8.37
CA ASP A 144 1.31 -8.97 -9.12
C ASP A 144 1.09 -8.28 -10.49
N GLU A 145 1.40 -6.99 -10.60
CA GLU A 145 1.27 -6.23 -11.85
C GLU A 145 2.38 -6.61 -12.85
N PHE A 146 3.59 -6.91 -12.38
CA PHE A 146 4.68 -7.36 -13.25
C PHE A 146 4.48 -8.77 -13.80
N TYR A 147 3.95 -9.69 -12.99
CA TYR A 147 3.68 -11.07 -13.44
C TYR A 147 2.46 -11.15 -14.35
N THR A 148 1.44 -10.28 -14.19
CA THR A 148 0.26 -10.23 -15.06
C THR A 148 0.53 -9.58 -16.43
N LEU A 149 1.41 -8.56 -16.52
CA LEU A 149 1.79 -7.92 -17.79
C LEU A 149 2.58 -8.84 -18.75
N GLU A 150 3.22 -9.90 -18.24
CA GLU A 150 3.82 -10.96 -19.07
C GLU A 150 2.79 -11.97 -19.60
N GLU A 151 1.71 -12.22 -18.85
CA GLU A 151 0.67 -13.18 -19.22
C GLU A 151 -0.19 -12.67 -20.39
N GLU A 152 -0.35 -11.34 -20.54
CA GLU A 152 -1.01 -10.76 -21.72
C GLU A 152 -0.17 -10.84 -23.02
N ASN A 153 1.12 -11.19 -22.92
CA ASN A 153 2.02 -11.37 -24.08
C ASN A 153 2.38 -12.83 -24.38
N LYS A 154 1.81 -13.80 -23.64
CA LYS A 154 1.94 -15.24 -23.92
C LYS A 154 0.55 -15.81 -24.19
N ASP A 155 0.25 -16.07 -25.46
CA ASP A 155 -0.98 -16.71 -25.98
C ASP A 155 -1.27 -18.14 -25.43
N ASP A 156 -0.63 -18.57 -24.35
CA ASP A 156 -0.66 -19.97 -23.91
C ASP A 156 -0.54 -20.12 -22.39
N TYR A 157 -1.45 -19.47 -21.63
CA TYR A 157 -1.71 -19.85 -20.23
C TYR A 157 -3.19 -19.76 -19.86
N LYS A 158 -4.04 -20.47 -20.62
CA LYS A 158 -5.31 -20.99 -20.07
C LYS A 158 -5.02 -22.36 -19.49
N ASP A 159 -4.69 -22.47 -18.20
CA ASP A 159 -5.07 -23.64 -17.38
C ASP A 159 -4.68 -23.61 -15.88
N TYR A 160 -4.19 -22.50 -15.29
CA TYR A 160 -3.89 -22.50 -13.85
C TYR A 160 -5.04 -22.08 -12.92
N TYR A 161 -6.17 -21.63 -13.47
CA TYR A 161 -7.44 -21.44 -12.76
C TYR A 161 -8.60 -22.11 -13.52
N LYS A 162 -8.71 -23.43 -13.42
CA LYS A 162 -9.97 -24.15 -13.64
C LYS A 162 -10.18 -25.14 -12.50
N ASP A 163 -11.44 -25.23 -12.08
CA ASP A 163 -12.00 -25.83 -10.86
C ASP A 163 -11.78 -24.98 -9.60
N ASP A 164 -12.76 -24.26 -9.06
CA ASP A 164 -14.21 -24.40 -9.10
C ASP A 164 -14.86 -23.02 -9.00
N ASN A 165 -15.63 -22.61 -10.01
CA ASN A 165 -16.98 -22.06 -9.85
C ASN A 165 -17.52 -21.62 -11.21
N LYS A 166 -18.61 -22.27 -11.62
CA LYS A 166 -19.43 -21.86 -12.76
C LYS A 166 -19.96 -20.44 -12.51
N LEU A 167 -19.48 -19.47 -13.27
CA LEU A 167 -20.26 -18.28 -13.55
C LEU A 167 -21.04 -18.54 -14.84
N ASP A 168 -22.32 -18.85 -14.69
CA ASP A 168 -23.27 -18.66 -15.77
C ASP A 168 -23.44 -17.16 -16.01
N ASP A 169 -23.20 -16.80 -17.27
CA ASP A 169 -23.69 -15.67 -18.04
C ASP A 169 -24.76 -14.78 -17.34
N ILE A 170 -24.38 -13.59 -16.86
CA ILE A 170 -25.34 -12.51 -16.59
C ILE A 170 -24.82 -11.20 -17.17
N THR A 171 -25.49 -10.81 -18.24
CA THR A 171 -25.50 -9.48 -18.82
C THR A 171 -26.49 -8.60 -18.05
N ASP A 172 -26.13 -7.32 -17.91
CA ASP A 172 -26.96 -6.15 -17.61
C ASP A 172 -27.80 -6.05 -16.31
N ASN A 173 -27.54 -4.94 -15.60
CA ASN A 173 -28.47 -4.10 -14.83
C ASN A 173 -29.40 -4.75 -13.78
N ASP A 174 -28.93 -4.83 -12.52
CA ASP A 174 -29.69 -4.40 -11.32
C ASP A 174 -28.82 -4.59 -10.05
N TYR A 175 -28.14 -3.54 -9.59
CA TYR A 175 -27.49 -3.54 -8.27
C TYR A 175 -28.50 -3.11 -7.20
N THR A 176 -29.31 -4.04 -6.73
CA THR A 176 -29.95 -3.92 -5.41
C THR A 176 -29.10 -4.68 -4.39
N SER A 177 -28.40 -3.92 -3.53
CA SER A 177 -27.57 -4.48 -2.44
C SER A 177 -28.45 -5.33 -1.49
N PRO A 178 -28.14 -6.63 -1.30
CA PRO A 178 -28.84 -7.44 -0.30
C PRO A 178 -28.48 -6.95 1.10
N TYR A 179 -29.49 -6.66 1.92
CA TYR A 179 -29.31 -6.29 3.32
C TYR A 179 -28.80 -7.51 4.10
N ILE A 180 -27.48 -7.60 4.31
CA ILE A 180 -26.85 -8.64 5.14
C ILE A 180 -27.02 -8.21 6.61
N ASP A 181 -27.80 -8.96 7.40
CA ASP A 181 -27.87 -8.76 8.85
C ASP A 181 -26.55 -9.22 9.49
N TYR A 182 -26.15 -8.59 10.59
CA TYR A 182 -24.89 -8.92 11.25
C TYR A 182 -25.08 -10.06 12.26
N ASP A 183 -24.12 -10.98 12.30
CA ASP A 183 -24.13 -12.11 13.23
C ASP A 183 -23.38 -11.79 14.53
N ALA A 184 -22.36 -10.92 14.45
CA ALA A 184 -21.46 -10.64 15.55
C ALA A 184 -20.84 -9.24 15.50
N THR A 185 -20.20 -8.84 16.59
CA THR A 185 -19.28 -7.68 16.66
C THR A 185 -17.85 -8.13 16.98
N LEU A 186 -16.87 -7.37 16.50
CA LEU A 186 -15.46 -7.61 16.82
C LEU A 186 -15.04 -6.83 18.07
N GLU A 187 -14.69 -7.56 19.14
CA GLU A 187 -14.23 -7.01 20.41
C GLU A 187 -13.15 -7.87 21.07
N TYR A 188 -11.97 -7.27 21.29
CA TYR A 188 -10.88 -7.90 22.03
C TYR A 188 -10.23 -6.90 23.00
N GLY A 189 -10.38 -7.14 24.31
CA GLY A 189 -9.91 -6.23 25.35
C GLY A 189 -10.55 -4.83 25.26
N SER A 190 -9.74 -3.78 25.42
CA SER A 190 -10.19 -2.38 25.32
C SER A 190 -9.81 -1.70 23.99
N GLY A 191 -9.15 -2.41 23.07
CA GLY A 191 -8.50 -1.85 21.89
C GLY A 191 -9.14 -2.25 20.56
N SER A 192 -8.45 -1.92 19.47
CA SER A 192 -8.77 -2.39 18.11
C SER A 192 -8.58 -3.90 17.97
N VAL A 193 -9.28 -4.48 17.00
CA VAL A 193 -9.21 -5.92 16.70
C VAL A 193 -8.40 -6.12 15.43
N VAL A 194 -7.49 -7.10 15.44
CA VAL A 194 -6.75 -7.49 14.25
C VAL A 194 -7.62 -8.34 13.33
N ILE A 195 -7.57 -8.02 12.04
CA ILE A 195 -8.11 -8.84 10.96
C ILE A 195 -6.97 -9.14 9.98
N ALA A 196 -7.00 -10.31 9.35
CA ALA A 196 -5.95 -10.79 8.47
C ALA A 196 -6.53 -11.29 7.14
N ASN A 197 -5.84 -11.04 6.03
CA ASN A 197 -6.34 -11.47 4.71
C ASN A 197 -6.38 -12.99 4.60
N SER A 198 -5.43 -13.68 5.22
CA SER A 198 -5.40 -15.13 5.29
C SER A 198 -5.23 -15.64 6.72
N LYS A 199 -5.57 -16.93 6.91
CA LYS A 199 -5.29 -17.62 8.17
C LYS A 199 -3.78 -17.67 8.46
N ASN A 200 -2.93 -17.79 7.43
CA ASN A 200 -1.48 -17.83 7.59
C ASN A 200 -0.94 -16.48 8.09
N ASP A 201 -1.50 -15.37 7.60
CA ASP A 201 -1.15 -14.03 8.08
C ASP A 201 -1.59 -13.84 9.54
N LEU A 202 -2.76 -14.35 9.92
CA LEU A 202 -3.17 -14.36 11.32
C LEU A 202 -2.22 -15.18 12.20
N ASP A 203 -1.83 -16.39 11.75
CA ASP A 203 -0.91 -17.25 12.48
C ASP A 203 0.49 -16.61 12.62
N ASN A 204 0.96 -15.92 11.58
CA ASN A 204 2.22 -15.19 11.61
C ASN A 204 2.16 -13.99 12.55
N PHE A 205 1.05 -13.23 12.54
CA PHE A 205 0.84 -12.14 13.49
C PHE A 205 0.90 -12.65 14.94
N LEU A 206 0.21 -13.75 15.24
CA LEU A 206 0.20 -14.34 16.59
C LEU A 206 1.61 -14.76 17.03
N LYS A 207 2.42 -15.36 16.14
CA LYS A 207 3.83 -15.68 16.42
C LYS A 207 4.65 -14.42 16.68
N SER A 208 4.48 -13.38 15.86
CA SER A 208 5.20 -12.12 16.03
C SER A 208 4.84 -11.41 17.34
N VAL A 209 3.58 -11.51 17.77
CA VAL A 209 3.14 -11.01 19.09
C VAL A 209 3.81 -11.79 20.22
N ASP A 210 3.80 -13.13 20.17
CA ASP A 210 4.41 -13.99 21.19
C ASP A 210 5.92 -13.74 21.34
N GLN A 211 6.59 -13.45 20.23
CA GLN A 211 8.04 -13.17 20.17
C GLN A 211 8.40 -11.70 20.44
N GLY A 212 7.42 -10.81 20.59
CA GLY A 212 7.66 -9.37 20.78
C GLY A 212 8.25 -8.68 19.55
N HIS A 213 8.04 -9.22 18.34
CA HIS A 213 8.56 -8.71 17.08
C HIS A 213 7.67 -7.59 16.52
N THR A 214 7.67 -6.43 17.15
CA THR A 214 6.82 -5.29 16.77
C THR A 214 7.06 -4.82 15.33
N ALA A 215 8.31 -4.85 14.85
CA ALA A 215 8.63 -4.50 13.47
C ALA A 215 8.01 -5.45 12.44
N ALA A 216 7.89 -6.75 12.77
CA ALA A 216 7.21 -7.71 11.91
C ALA A 216 5.72 -7.41 11.82
N ILE A 217 5.10 -7.04 12.94
CA ILE A 217 3.69 -6.64 12.99
C ILE A 217 3.45 -5.38 12.16
N GLU A 218 4.30 -4.36 12.31
CA GLU A 218 4.22 -3.12 11.51
C GLU A 218 4.35 -3.40 10.01
N ASN A 219 5.26 -4.30 9.62
CA ASN A 219 5.40 -4.71 8.22
C ASN A 219 4.14 -5.41 7.69
N MET A 220 3.53 -6.30 8.49
CA MET A 220 2.29 -6.97 8.11
C MET A 220 1.13 -5.98 7.92
N VAL A 221 1.09 -4.90 8.70
CA VAL A 221 0.11 -3.81 8.51
C VAL A 221 0.40 -3.06 7.21
N ASN A 222 1.65 -2.70 6.95
CA ASN A 222 2.04 -1.93 5.77
C ASN A 222 1.81 -2.70 4.46
N LYS A 223 2.00 -4.03 4.47
CA LYS A 223 1.70 -4.92 3.35
C LYS A 223 0.22 -5.26 3.21
N GLY A 224 -0.64 -4.71 4.07
CA GLY A 224 -2.07 -5.01 4.08
C GLY A 224 -2.42 -6.45 4.42
N LEU A 225 -1.46 -7.25 4.93
CA LEU A 225 -1.68 -8.64 5.33
C LEU A 225 -2.55 -8.74 6.57
N ILE A 226 -2.42 -7.74 7.46
CA ILE A 226 -3.29 -7.51 8.59
C ILE A 226 -3.75 -6.07 8.64
N ALA A 227 -4.89 -5.84 9.27
CA ALA A 227 -5.41 -4.52 9.55
C ALA A 227 -6.02 -4.48 10.95
N TYR A 228 -6.21 -3.28 11.46
CA TYR A 228 -6.90 -3.06 12.73
C TYR A 228 -8.25 -2.41 12.47
N VAL A 229 -9.30 -3.07 12.94
CA VAL A 229 -10.66 -2.52 12.93
C VAL A 229 -11.05 -2.01 14.30
N SER A 230 -11.98 -1.06 14.33
CA SER A 230 -12.47 -0.48 15.57
C SER A 230 -13.25 -1.52 16.37
N ARG A 231 -13.18 -1.42 17.69
CA ARG A 231 -14.02 -2.23 18.58
C ARG A 231 -15.51 -2.01 18.26
N GLY A 232 -16.28 -3.09 18.22
CA GLY A 232 -17.70 -3.07 17.94
C GLY A 232 -18.04 -3.15 16.45
N THR A 233 -17.04 -3.27 15.56
CA THR A 233 -17.26 -3.45 14.12
C THR A 233 -18.17 -4.64 13.86
N LYS A 234 -19.30 -4.42 13.18
CA LYS A 234 -20.26 -5.45 12.81
C LYS A 234 -19.73 -6.34 11.69
N VAL A 235 -19.97 -7.64 11.84
CA VAL A 235 -19.54 -8.67 10.90
C VAL A 235 -20.59 -9.74 10.70
N ALA A 236 -20.56 -10.39 9.54
CA ALA A 236 -21.22 -11.67 9.31
C ALA A 236 -20.19 -12.81 9.46
N ILE A 237 -20.59 -13.91 10.10
CA ILE A 237 -19.70 -15.07 10.30
C ILE A 237 -19.78 -15.95 9.06
N MET A 238 -18.65 -16.11 8.37
CA MET A 238 -18.55 -16.91 7.15
C MET A 238 -18.10 -18.34 7.46
N GLU A 239 -17.15 -18.50 8.39
CA GLU A 239 -16.62 -19.80 8.79
C GLU A 239 -16.12 -19.76 10.24
N GLU A 240 -16.51 -20.74 11.06
CA GLU A 240 -16.01 -20.90 12.42
C GLU A 240 -15.04 -22.07 12.57
N LYS A 241 -13.90 -21.80 13.22
CA LYS A 241 -12.96 -22.82 13.70
C LYS A 241 -12.73 -22.61 15.20
N ILE A 242 -12.05 -23.59 15.81
CA ILE A 242 -11.84 -23.64 17.27
C ILE A 242 -11.15 -22.37 17.80
N THR A 243 -10.15 -21.86 17.08
CA THR A 243 -9.31 -20.73 17.55
C THR A 243 -9.38 -19.49 16.65
N VAL A 244 -9.98 -19.61 15.46
CA VAL A 244 -10.03 -18.53 14.46
C VAL A 244 -11.39 -18.54 13.77
N THR A 245 -11.81 -17.39 13.26
CA THR A 245 -13.08 -17.23 12.53
C THR A 245 -12.84 -16.42 11.27
N LYS A 246 -13.44 -16.85 10.16
CA LYS A 246 -13.55 -16.05 8.94
C LYS A 246 -14.83 -15.22 8.99
N VAL A 247 -14.71 -13.92 8.76
CA VAL A 247 -15.81 -12.96 8.85
C VAL A 247 -15.86 -12.09 7.61
N LEU A 248 -17.06 -11.63 7.25
CA LEU A 248 -17.27 -10.54 6.31
C LEU A 248 -17.49 -9.25 7.10
N ILE A 249 -16.67 -8.23 6.83
CA ILE A 249 -16.80 -6.91 7.48
C ILE A 249 -17.97 -6.14 6.86
N LEU A 250 -18.88 -5.64 7.69
CA LEU A 250 -20.12 -4.99 7.24
C LEU A 250 -20.12 -3.47 7.41
N GLU A 251 -19.06 -2.88 7.98
CA GLU A 251 -18.97 -1.43 8.20
C GLU A 251 -17.51 -0.94 8.31
N GLY A 252 -17.29 0.33 7.98
CA GLY A 252 -16.00 1.00 8.12
C GLY A 252 -15.10 0.90 6.88
N LEU A 253 -13.81 1.17 7.05
CA LEU A 253 -12.84 1.24 5.94
C LEU A 253 -12.70 -0.08 5.17
N TYR A 254 -12.99 -1.20 5.82
CA TYR A 254 -12.85 -2.55 5.28
C TYR A 254 -14.21 -3.20 4.97
N GLU A 255 -15.30 -2.42 4.86
CA GLU A 255 -16.62 -2.94 4.48
C GLU A 255 -16.54 -3.74 3.16
N GLY A 256 -17.16 -4.93 3.16
CA GLY A 256 -17.14 -5.87 2.03
C GLY A 256 -15.93 -6.80 1.98
N VAL A 257 -14.95 -6.65 2.88
CA VAL A 257 -13.77 -7.51 2.93
C VAL A 257 -14.03 -8.78 3.75
N GLU A 258 -13.65 -9.93 3.21
CA GLU A 258 -13.55 -11.18 3.98
C GLU A 258 -12.19 -11.26 4.67
N ALA A 259 -12.19 -11.52 5.98
CA ALA A 259 -10.96 -11.58 6.76
C ALA A 259 -11.00 -12.65 7.84
N TRP A 260 -9.82 -13.07 8.28
CA TRP A 260 -9.61 -13.98 9.41
C TRP A 260 -9.30 -13.19 10.69
N THR A 261 -9.90 -13.59 11.80
CA THR A 261 -9.58 -13.05 13.12
C THR A 261 -9.58 -14.15 14.18
N ILE A 262 -9.08 -13.86 15.37
CA ILE A 262 -9.12 -14.79 16.50
C ILE A 262 -10.55 -15.00 16.99
N ARG A 263 -10.92 -16.23 17.32
CA ARG A 263 -12.30 -16.58 17.71
C ARG A 263 -12.76 -15.78 18.93
N GLU A 264 -11.86 -15.55 19.87
CA GLU A 264 -12.12 -14.82 21.12
C GLU A 264 -12.53 -13.36 20.88
N ALA A 265 -12.16 -12.79 19.73
CA ALA A 265 -12.55 -11.44 19.33
C ALA A 265 -13.97 -11.35 18.75
N VAL A 266 -14.61 -12.48 18.41
CA VAL A 266 -15.95 -12.47 17.80
C VAL A 266 -17.02 -12.60 18.89
N LYS A 267 -17.87 -11.59 19.03
CA LYS A 267 -19.00 -11.55 19.98
C LYS A 267 -20.31 -11.69 19.22
N GLU A 268 -20.81 -12.91 19.17
CA GLU A 268 -22.12 -13.20 18.59
C GLU A 268 -23.24 -12.48 19.34
N LYS A 269 -24.28 -12.16 18.59
CA LYS A 269 -25.51 -11.51 19.04
C LYS A 269 -26.35 -12.38 19.98
#